data_AF-A0A5N5SPD7-F1
#
_entry.id   AF-A0A5N5SPD7-F1
#
_cell.length_a   1.000
_cell.length_b   1.000
_cell.length_c   1.000
_cell.angle_alpha   90.00
_cell.angle_beta   90.00
_cell.angle_gamma   90.00
#
_symmetry.space_group_name_H-M   'P 1'
#
loop_
_entity.id
_entity.type
_entity.pdbx_description
1 polymer ?
#
loop_
_entity_poly.entity_id
_entity_poly.type
_entity_poly.pdbx_seq_one_letter_code
_entity_poly.pdbx_strand_id
1 'polypeptide(L)'
;MTNLTLIIMAGEVVSLADALSNVDVLDDLPLPDQQPVIEAQACSVVYVANFDTDFEDRMAYVTGVAKYMEEAATHAELVGHIILPLYSYIHLRPCIIKEINQCIYFILKNKLLEEGEQHAVMLYTWRCCSRAIPQPKSNEQPNRVEIYEKTVKVLSDEVKKLTKFMNFQRKAIDVFSNQVKRLCHQEKRKDFVSEAYLLTLGKFINMFAVLDELKNMKSSVKNDYSTYRRAAQFLKVMSDTQSLQESQNLSNVSGYPEQN
;
A
#
# COMPACT_ATOMS: atom_id res chain seq x y z
N MET A 1 -27.32 35.67 56.77
CA MET A 1 -27.45 34.64 55.71
C MET A 1 -26.06 34.41 55.15
N THR A 2 -25.31 33.56 55.83
CA THR A 2 -23.88 33.30 55.59
C THR A 2 -23.73 32.16 54.61
N ASN A 3 -22.95 32.41 53.56
CA ASN A 3 -22.42 31.44 52.63
C ASN A 3 -21.80 30.25 53.37
N LEU A 4 -22.37 29.06 53.17
CA LEU A 4 -21.69 27.80 53.43
C LEU A 4 -21.33 27.21 52.07
N THR A 5 -20.20 27.67 51.52
CA THR A 5 -19.55 27.07 50.37
C THR A 5 -19.03 25.71 50.83
N LEU A 6 -19.85 24.68 50.66
CA LEU A 6 -19.44 23.30 50.86
C LEU A 6 -18.48 22.95 49.70
N ILE A 7 -17.18 22.97 50.00
CA ILE A 7 -16.13 22.41 49.18
C ILE A 7 -16.39 20.90 49.12
N ILE A 8 -17.24 20.45 48.20
CA ILE A 8 -17.28 19.04 47.80
C ILE A 8 -16.20 18.89 46.73
N MET A 9 -15.21 18.09 47.08
CA MET A 9 -14.14 17.58 46.21
C MET A 9 -14.65 17.35 44.79
N ALA A 10 -13.90 17.83 43.80
CA ALA A 10 -14.12 17.51 42.39
C ALA A 10 -14.01 15.99 42.18
N GLY A 11 -15.13 15.29 42.35
CA GLY A 11 -15.25 13.90 41.94
C GLY A 11 -15.31 13.87 40.42
N GLU A 12 -14.41 13.14 39.78
CA GLU A 12 -14.52 12.78 38.38
C GLU A 12 -15.94 12.26 38.11
N VAL A 13 -16.60 12.83 37.11
CA VAL A 13 -17.93 12.38 36.68
C VAL A 13 -17.74 11.01 36.04
N VAL A 14 -17.93 9.95 36.81
CA VAL A 14 -17.88 8.57 36.33
C VAL A 14 -18.99 8.37 35.31
N SER A 15 -18.64 7.97 34.09
CA SER A 15 -19.64 7.72 33.05
C SER A 15 -20.37 6.41 33.29
N LEU A 16 -21.60 6.27 32.78
CA LEU A 16 -22.35 5.02 32.84
C LEU A 16 -21.57 3.86 32.16
N ALA A 17 -20.79 4.16 31.11
CA ALA A 17 -19.96 3.18 30.44
C ALA A 17 -18.82 2.66 31.33
N ASP A 18 -18.18 3.55 32.10
CA ASP A 18 -17.13 3.18 33.05
C ASP A 18 -17.70 2.34 34.19
N ALA A 19 -18.89 2.71 34.69
CA ALA A 19 -19.58 1.96 35.74
C ALA A 19 -19.96 0.54 35.28
N LEU A 20 -20.43 0.37 34.04
CA LEU A 20 -20.74 -0.93 33.46
C LEU A 20 -19.46 -1.75 33.21
N SER A 21 -18.41 -1.15 32.66
CA SER A 21 -17.13 -1.82 32.44
C SER A 21 -16.52 -2.36 33.74
N ASN A 22 -16.71 -1.67 34.86
CA ASN A 22 -16.24 -2.15 36.17
C ASN A 22 -17.02 -3.38 36.65
N VAL A 23 -18.30 -3.49 36.31
CA VAL A 23 -19.13 -4.66 36.63
C VAL A 23 -18.76 -5.84 35.73
N ASP A 24 -18.52 -5.60 34.44
CA ASP A 24 -18.12 -6.64 33.48
C ASP A 24 -16.80 -7.32 33.88
N VAL A 25 -15.86 -6.58 34.47
CA VAL A 25 -14.59 -7.13 34.99
C VAL A 25 -14.80 -8.13 36.13
N LEU A 26 -15.89 -8.02 36.88
CA LEU A 26 -16.18 -8.94 37.99
C LEU A 26 -16.67 -10.31 37.49
N ASP A 27 -17.30 -10.37 36.31
CA ASP A 27 -17.74 -11.62 35.71
C ASP A 27 -16.57 -12.48 35.19
N ASP A 28 -15.47 -11.83 34.77
CA ASP A 28 -14.23 -12.48 34.33
C ASP A 28 -13.28 -12.83 35.49
N LEU A 29 -13.63 -12.47 36.73
CA LEU A 29 -12.79 -12.76 37.89
C LEU A 29 -12.87 -14.26 38.21
N PRO A 30 -11.77 -15.03 38.09
CA PRO A 30 -11.79 -16.44 38.45
C PRO A 30 -12.05 -16.56 39.95
N LEU A 31 -13.26 -17.03 40.31
CA LEU A 31 -13.59 -17.31 41.70
C LEU A 31 -12.82 -18.57 42.13
N PRO A 32 -11.93 -18.48 43.13
CA PRO A 32 -11.26 -19.67 43.65
C PRO A 32 -12.28 -20.51 44.42
N ASP A 33 -12.87 -21.51 43.77
CA ASP A 33 -13.78 -22.49 44.40
C ASP A 33 -13.05 -23.40 45.42
N GLN A 34 -11.73 -23.31 45.52
CA GLN A 34 -10.93 -23.99 46.53
C GLN A 34 -10.26 -22.96 47.42
N GLN A 35 -10.79 -22.83 48.63
CA GLN A 35 -10.09 -22.23 49.75
C GLN A 35 -8.75 -22.98 49.89
N PRO A 36 -7.58 -22.33 49.69
CA PRO A 36 -6.32 -23.03 49.84
C PRO A 36 -6.21 -23.46 51.31
N VAL A 37 -6.22 -24.77 51.54
CA VAL A 37 -5.78 -25.34 52.81
C VAL A 37 -4.27 -25.11 52.86
N ILE A 38 -3.86 -23.97 53.41
CA ILE A 38 -2.45 -23.68 53.68
C ILE A 38 -2.06 -24.49 54.92
N GLU A 39 -1.92 -25.80 54.74
CA GLU A 39 -1.02 -26.58 55.57
C GLU A 39 0.30 -26.68 54.81
N ALA A 40 1.28 -25.89 55.23
CA ALA A 40 2.62 -25.96 54.66
C ALA A 40 3.21 -27.35 54.95
N GLN A 41 3.24 -28.22 53.96
CA GLN A 41 4.05 -29.43 54.04
C GLN A 41 5.52 -28.98 54.02
N ALA A 42 6.29 -29.34 55.05
CA ALA A 42 7.73 -29.05 55.12
C ALA A 42 8.46 -29.84 54.03
N CYS A 43 8.47 -29.30 52.81
CA CYS A 43 9.20 -29.84 51.68
C CYS A 43 10.33 -28.88 51.34
N SER A 44 11.56 -29.36 51.39
CA SER A 44 12.71 -28.60 50.92
C SER A 44 12.60 -28.44 49.41
N VAL A 45 12.44 -27.21 48.93
CA VAL A 45 12.52 -26.91 47.50
C VAL A 45 13.99 -27.06 47.08
N VAL A 46 14.32 -28.20 46.48
CA VAL A 46 15.62 -28.38 45.83
C VAL A 46 15.54 -27.66 44.49
N TYR A 47 16.06 -26.43 44.45
CA TYR A 47 16.21 -25.68 43.21
C TYR A 47 17.34 -26.31 42.38
N VAL A 48 16.97 -27.06 41.34
CA VAL A 48 17.93 -27.52 40.33
C VAL A 48 17.82 -26.56 39.15
N ALA A 49 18.80 -25.66 39.04
CA ALA A 49 18.95 -24.85 37.84
C ALA A 49 19.33 -25.77 36.67
N ASN A 50 18.43 -25.94 35.71
CA ASN A 50 18.77 -26.57 34.44
C ASN A 50 19.50 -25.52 33.58
N PHE A 51 20.79 -25.75 33.31
CA PHE A 51 21.60 -24.91 32.45
C PHE A 51 21.67 -25.44 31.01
N ASP A 52 20.86 -26.44 30.67
CA ASP A 52 20.76 -26.88 29.29
C ASP A 52 20.26 -25.73 28.41
N THR A 53 21.00 -25.51 27.33
CA THR A 53 20.62 -24.61 26.24
C THR A 53 19.61 -25.24 25.29
N ASP A 54 19.09 -26.40 25.66
CA ASP A 54 18.20 -27.22 24.87
C ASP A 54 16.86 -26.52 24.85
N PHE A 55 16.60 -25.85 23.72
CA PHE A 55 15.47 -24.97 23.55
C PHE A 55 14.18 -25.80 23.43
N GLU A 56 13.62 -26.25 24.56
CA GLU A 56 12.42 -27.11 24.63
C GLU A 56 11.18 -26.42 24.05
N ASP A 57 11.17 -25.08 24.00
CA ASP A 57 10.08 -24.26 23.46
C ASP A 57 10.19 -24.01 21.95
N ARG A 58 10.96 -24.84 21.23
CA ARG A 58 11.22 -24.72 19.79
C ARG A 58 9.95 -24.63 18.98
N MET A 59 8.90 -25.36 19.34
CA MET A 59 7.64 -25.36 18.57
C MET A 59 6.83 -24.06 18.76
N ALA A 60 6.84 -23.47 19.96
CA ALA A 60 6.20 -22.17 20.21
C ALA A 60 6.97 -21.03 19.51
N TYR A 61 8.31 -21.09 19.55
CA TYR A 61 9.17 -20.15 18.82
C TYR A 61 9.04 -20.29 17.31
N VAL A 62 9.05 -21.52 16.76
CA VAL A 62 8.91 -21.75 15.32
C VAL A 62 7.52 -21.31 14.84
N THR A 63 6.44 -21.61 15.54
CA THR A 63 5.08 -21.19 15.12
C THR A 63 4.92 -19.66 15.19
N GLY A 64 5.46 -19.06 16.25
CA GLY A 64 5.41 -17.62 16.48
C GLY A 64 6.39 -16.80 15.63
N VAL A 65 7.44 -17.39 15.05
CA VAL A 65 8.44 -16.69 14.21
C VAL A 65 8.28 -17.06 12.74
N ALA A 66 7.86 -18.28 12.40
CA ALA A 66 7.65 -18.73 11.01
C ALA A 66 6.54 -17.95 10.31
N LYS A 67 5.43 -17.64 10.98
CA LYS A 67 4.35 -16.80 10.40
C LYS A 67 4.86 -15.43 9.96
N TYR A 68 5.74 -14.82 10.75
CA TYR A 68 6.33 -13.52 10.41
C TYR A 68 7.51 -13.64 9.44
N MET A 69 8.23 -14.76 9.43
CA MET A 69 9.29 -15.03 8.44
C MET A 69 8.74 -15.33 7.05
N GLU A 70 7.61 -16.05 6.94
CA GLU A 70 6.96 -16.33 5.67
C GLU A 70 6.32 -15.06 5.09
N GLU A 71 5.70 -14.24 5.94
CA GLU A 71 5.27 -12.88 5.57
C GLU A 71 6.48 -12.03 5.16
N ALA A 72 7.62 -12.09 5.85
CA ALA A 72 8.83 -11.37 5.45
C ALA A 72 9.48 -11.92 4.14
N ALA A 73 9.43 -13.24 3.90
CA ALA A 73 10.03 -13.89 2.74
C ALA A 73 9.22 -13.67 1.46
N THR A 74 7.90 -13.76 1.51
CA THR A 74 7.03 -13.34 0.39
C THR A 74 7.17 -11.84 0.10
N HIS A 75 7.55 -11.04 1.09
CA HIS A 75 7.86 -9.62 0.90
C HIS A 75 9.27 -9.37 0.34
N ALA A 76 10.24 -10.25 0.63
CA ALA A 76 11.60 -10.21 0.11
C ALA A 76 11.72 -10.72 -1.34
N GLU A 77 10.89 -11.68 -1.75
CA GLU A 77 10.85 -12.21 -3.13
C GLU A 77 10.41 -11.13 -4.15
N LEU A 78 9.68 -10.10 -3.70
CA LEU A 78 9.36 -8.89 -4.47
C LEU A 78 10.52 -7.88 -4.60
N VAL A 79 11.63 -8.11 -3.89
CA VAL A 79 12.80 -7.23 -3.81
C VAL A 79 14.05 -8.02 -4.22
N GLY A 80 14.21 -8.21 -5.53
CA GLY A 80 15.45 -8.74 -6.08
C GLY A 80 16.69 -8.05 -5.50
N HIS A 81 17.58 -8.86 -4.92
CA HIS A 81 19.02 -8.64 -4.73
C HIS A 81 19.57 -7.68 -3.65
N ILE A 82 18.78 -6.93 -2.88
CA ILE A 82 19.39 -5.92 -1.96
C ILE A 82 19.59 -6.41 -0.50
N ILE A 83 18.93 -7.49 -0.05
CA ILE A 83 18.82 -7.79 1.40
C ILE A 83 19.67 -8.97 1.90
N LEU A 84 20.43 -9.64 1.03
CA LEU A 84 21.27 -10.77 1.46
C LEU A 84 22.45 -10.41 2.40
N PRO A 85 23.07 -9.21 2.39
CA PRO A 85 24.20 -8.94 3.28
C PRO A 85 23.83 -8.61 4.73
N LEU A 86 22.56 -8.25 5.01
CA LEU A 86 22.14 -7.82 6.35
C LEU A 86 21.64 -8.98 7.23
N TYR A 87 21.36 -10.14 6.64
CA TYR A 87 20.85 -11.31 7.37
C TYR A 87 21.93 -12.12 8.12
N SER A 88 23.22 -11.97 7.79
CA SER A 88 24.30 -12.69 8.49
C SER A 88 24.70 -12.06 9.84
N TYR A 89 24.13 -10.91 10.21
CA TYR A 89 24.56 -10.12 11.38
C TYR A 89 23.51 -10.02 12.51
N ILE A 90 22.32 -10.63 12.38
CA ILE A 90 21.22 -10.39 13.33
C ILE A 90 21.07 -11.59 14.29
N HIS A 91 21.87 -11.58 15.35
CA HIS A 91 21.65 -12.35 16.59
C HIS A 91 20.81 -11.53 17.59
N LEU A 92 19.77 -10.84 17.12
CA LEU A 92 19.00 -9.88 17.92
C LEU A 92 17.55 -10.30 18.12
N ARG A 93 17.10 -10.10 19.37
CA ARG A 93 15.86 -10.54 20.02
C ARG A 93 14.59 -10.43 19.14
N PRO A 94 13.62 -11.34 19.31
CA PRO A 94 12.37 -11.40 18.52
C PRO A 94 11.49 -10.14 18.59
N CYS A 95 11.65 -9.28 19.60
CA CYS A 95 10.97 -7.98 19.66
C CYS A 95 11.40 -7.04 18.51
N ILE A 96 12.66 -7.12 18.09
CA ILE A 96 13.25 -6.25 17.05
C ILE A 96 12.86 -6.75 15.64
N ILE A 97 12.58 -8.05 15.46
CA ILE A 97 12.17 -8.62 14.16
C ILE A 97 10.78 -8.12 13.75
N LYS A 98 9.86 -7.89 14.70
CA LYS A 98 8.56 -7.26 14.41
C LYS A 98 8.74 -5.83 13.91
N GLU A 99 9.62 -5.06 14.55
CA GLU A 99 9.90 -3.67 14.18
C GLU A 99 10.70 -3.55 12.87
N ILE A 100 11.68 -4.42 12.62
CA ILE A 100 12.46 -4.43 11.37
C ILE A 100 11.61 -4.87 10.17
N ASN A 101 10.76 -5.91 10.32
CA ASN A 101 9.86 -6.32 9.23
C ASN A 101 8.81 -5.24 8.92
N GLN A 102 8.34 -4.53 9.94
CA GLN A 102 7.46 -3.37 9.79
C GLN A 102 8.18 -2.18 9.11
N CYS A 103 9.46 -1.95 9.43
CA CYS A 103 10.29 -0.90 8.81
C CYS A 103 10.61 -1.21 7.33
N ILE A 104 10.94 -2.46 6.99
CA ILE A 104 11.18 -2.88 5.59
C ILE A 104 9.88 -2.79 4.78
N TYR A 105 8.74 -3.16 5.38
CA TYR A 105 7.41 -3.00 4.80
C TYR A 105 7.04 -1.54 4.51
N PHE A 106 7.34 -0.64 5.45
CA PHE A 106 7.14 0.80 5.33
C PHE A 106 7.99 1.40 4.19
N ILE A 107 9.26 0.99 4.10
CA ILE A 107 10.19 1.49 3.07
C ILE A 107 9.78 1.03 1.65
N LEU A 108 9.24 -0.19 1.48
CA LEU A 108 8.86 -0.70 0.16
C LEU A 108 7.54 -0.13 -0.37
N LYS A 109 6.51 0.02 0.50
CA LYS A 109 5.20 0.57 0.09
C LYS A 109 5.24 2.07 -0.20
N ASN A 110 6.16 2.80 0.42
CA ASN A 110 6.38 4.21 0.08
C ASN A 110 6.83 4.39 -1.37
N LYS A 111 7.54 3.43 -1.98
CA LYS A 111 7.99 3.55 -3.38
C LYS A 111 6.84 3.62 -4.39
N LEU A 112 5.79 2.82 -4.22
CA LEU A 112 4.62 2.87 -5.12
C LEU A 112 3.82 4.17 -4.92
N LEU A 113 3.72 4.66 -3.69
CA LEU A 113 3.08 5.94 -3.40
C LEU A 113 3.91 7.12 -3.95
N GLU A 114 5.23 7.06 -3.84
CA GLU A 114 6.16 8.03 -4.45
C GLU A 114 6.10 8.01 -5.98
N GLU A 115 6.08 6.83 -6.60
CA GLU A 115 5.91 6.69 -8.05
C GLU A 115 4.53 7.22 -8.50
N GLY A 116 3.49 6.97 -7.71
CA GLY A 116 2.16 7.56 -7.91
C GLY A 116 2.16 9.07 -7.86
N GLU A 117 2.87 9.66 -6.90
CA GLU A 117 3.05 11.11 -6.79
C GLU A 117 3.77 11.70 -8.02
N GLN A 118 4.82 11.03 -8.51
CA GLN A 118 5.51 11.45 -9.74
C GLN A 118 4.57 11.46 -10.95
N HIS A 119 3.71 10.44 -11.06
CA HIS A 119 2.69 10.39 -12.11
C HIS A 119 1.61 11.47 -11.93
N ALA A 120 1.21 11.79 -10.70
CA ALA A 120 0.28 12.88 -10.41
C ALA A 120 0.87 14.23 -10.85
N VAL A 121 2.13 14.50 -10.51
CA VAL A 121 2.85 15.72 -10.94
C VAL A 121 2.96 15.77 -12.47
N MET A 122 3.31 14.66 -13.12
CA MET A 122 3.35 14.56 -14.57
C MET A 122 2.00 14.93 -15.21
N LEU A 123 0.89 14.37 -14.72
CA LEU A 123 -0.45 14.68 -15.23
C LEU A 123 -0.84 16.13 -14.96
N TYR A 124 -0.59 16.63 -13.76
CA TYR A 124 -0.92 18.00 -13.34
C TYR A 124 -0.18 19.05 -14.19
N THR A 125 1.12 18.83 -14.43
CA THR A 125 1.97 19.73 -15.22
C THR A 125 1.88 19.51 -16.73
N TRP A 126 1.14 18.48 -17.18
CA TRP A 126 0.93 18.22 -18.60
C TRP A 126 0.28 19.43 -19.30
N ARG A 127 0.94 19.93 -20.34
CA ARG A 127 0.46 20.97 -21.24
C ARG A 127 0.28 20.39 -22.64
N CYS A 128 -0.69 20.89 -23.37
CA CYS A 128 -1.08 20.34 -24.66
C CYS A 128 -0.03 20.63 -25.73
N CYS A 129 0.67 19.60 -26.19
CA CYS A 129 1.65 19.69 -27.28
C CYS A 129 0.96 19.80 -28.65
N SER A 130 -0.18 19.13 -28.84
CA SER A 130 -0.93 19.13 -30.12
C SER A 130 -1.46 20.51 -30.52
N ARG A 131 -1.65 21.43 -29.58
CA ARG A 131 -1.99 22.83 -29.88
C ARG A 131 -0.85 23.61 -30.52
N ALA A 132 0.40 23.23 -30.27
CA ALA A 132 1.58 23.87 -30.84
C ALA A 132 1.99 23.25 -32.19
N ILE A 133 1.46 22.07 -32.52
CA ILE A 133 1.79 21.34 -33.74
C ILE A 133 0.89 21.84 -34.89
N PRO A 134 1.46 22.24 -36.04
CA PRO A 134 0.67 22.66 -37.19
C PRO A 134 -0.14 21.47 -37.73
N GLN A 135 -1.45 21.64 -37.89
CA GLN A 135 -2.31 20.60 -38.45
C GLN A 135 -2.33 20.66 -39.99
N PRO A 136 -2.26 19.52 -40.68
CA PRO A 136 -2.42 19.48 -42.14
C PRO A 136 -3.81 19.98 -42.54
N LYS A 137 -3.87 20.92 -43.50
CA LYS A 137 -5.13 21.53 -43.95
C LYS A 137 -5.77 20.76 -45.11
N SER A 138 -4.98 20.06 -45.91
CA SER A 138 -5.43 19.27 -47.05
C SER A 138 -4.60 17.99 -47.20
N ASN A 139 -5.17 16.99 -47.86
CA ASN A 139 -4.48 15.74 -48.16
C ASN A 139 -3.32 15.90 -49.15
N GLU A 140 -3.40 16.90 -50.02
CA GLU A 140 -2.43 17.21 -51.09
C GLU A 140 -1.30 18.13 -50.62
N GLN A 141 -1.29 18.50 -49.34
CA GLN A 141 -0.30 19.43 -48.79
C GLN A 141 1.12 18.81 -48.88
N PRO A 142 2.09 19.48 -49.53
CA PRO A 142 3.40 18.89 -49.83
C PRO A 142 4.23 18.59 -48.57
N ASN A 143 4.14 19.42 -47.53
CA ASN A 143 4.85 19.21 -46.26
C ASN A 143 4.07 18.35 -45.24
N ARG A 144 3.00 17.67 -45.66
CA ARG A 144 2.18 16.82 -44.77
C ARG A 144 2.97 15.70 -44.12
N VAL A 145 3.87 15.06 -44.87
CA VAL A 145 4.72 13.98 -44.38
C VAL A 145 5.69 14.51 -43.31
N GLU A 146 6.37 15.61 -43.61
CA GLU A 146 7.30 16.25 -42.68
C GLU A 146 6.62 16.66 -41.36
N ILE A 147 5.41 17.23 -41.44
CA ILE A 147 4.62 17.58 -40.25
C ILE A 147 4.37 16.34 -39.39
N TYR A 148 3.97 15.22 -39.99
CA TYR A 148 3.72 13.99 -39.24
C TYR A 148 5.00 13.37 -38.66
N GLU A 149 6.11 13.41 -39.37
CA GLU A 149 7.40 12.93 -38.86
C GLU A 149 7.84 13.74 -37.63
N LYS A 150 7.75 15.07 -37.70
CA LYS A 150 8.04 15.94 -36.55
C LYS A 150 7.05 15.73 -35.40
N THR A 151 5.77 15.51 -35.72
CA THR A 151 4.73 15.21 -34.73
C THR A 151 5.07 13.94 -33.95
N VAL A 152 5.41 12.84 -34.64
CA VAL A 152 5.82 11.59 -34.01
C VAL A 152 7.09 11.80 -33.18
N LYS A 153 8.09 12.52 -33.73
CA LYS A 153 9.34 12.80 -33.01
C LYS A 153 9.12 13.54 -31.68
N VAL A 154 8.27 14.56 -31.65
CA VAL A 154 7.99 15.35 -30.44
C VAL A 154 7.13 14.58 -29.44
N LEU A 155 6.08 13.91 -29.92
CA LEU A 155 5.11 13.25 -29.05
C LEU A 155 5.55 11.85 -28.59
N SER A 156 6.55 11.22 -29.22
CA SER A 156 6.98 9.86 -28.88
C SER A 156 7.39 9.72 -27.41
N ASP A 157 8.17 10.66 -26.89
CA ASP A 157 8.62 10.60 -25.49
C ASP A 157 7.49 10.86 -24.51
N GLU A 158 6.53 11.73 -24.86
CA GLU A 158 5.32 11.94 -24.07
C GLU A 158 4.44 10.68 -24.04
N VAL A 159 4.26 10.01 -25.19
CA VAL A 159 3.51 8.76 -25.24
C VAL A 159 4.18 7.65 -24.42
N LYS A 160 5.51 7.57 -24.38
CA LYS A 160 6.22 6.64 -23.48
C LYS A 160 5.89 6.90 -22.02
N LYS A 161 5.75 8.16 -21.59
CA LYS A 161 5.33 8.49 -20.21
C LYS A 161 3.90 8.01 -19.94
N LEU A 162 2.98 8.12 -20.91
CA LEU A 162 1.63 7.58 -20.80
C LEU A 162 1.61 6.05 -20.71
N THR A 163 2.45 5.36 -21.48
CA THR A 163 2.60 3.90 -21.38
C THR A 163 3.10 3.49 -20.00
N LYS A 164 4.09 4.22 -19.45
CA LYS A 164 4.57 4.00 -18.08
C LYS A 164 3.45 4.20 -17.06
N PHE A 165 2.69 5.29 -17.17
CA PHE A 165 1.55 5.57 -16.28
C PHE A 165 0.48 4.47 -16.34
N MET A 166 0.11 4.01 -17.53
CA MET A 166 -0.87 2.92 -17.71
C MET A 166 -0.38 1.62 -17.05
N ASN A 167 0.89 1.27 -17.25
CA ASN A 167 1.48 0.06 -16.66
C ASN A 167 1.58 0.19 -15.13
N PHE A 168 1.94 1.37 -14.63
CA PHE A 168 1.95 1.68 -13.20
C PHE A 168 0.55 1.50 -12.59
N GLN A 169 -0.49 2.10 -13.19
CA GLN A 169 -1.85 1.99 -12.66
C GLN A 169 -2.32 0.54 -12.57
N ARG A 170 -2.09 -0.27 -13.62
CA ARG A 170 -2.42 -1.71 -13.62
C ARG A 170 -1.68 -2.45 -12.51
N LYS A 171 -0.36 -2.24 -12.40
CA LYS A 171 0.47 -2.86 -11.36
C LYS A 171 0.03 -2.46 -9.96
N ALA A 172 -0.24 -1.17 -9.74
CA ALA A 172 -0.64 -0.64 -8.44
C ALA A 172 -2.01 -1.18 -8.01
N ILE A 173 -2.97 -1.27 -8.92
CA ILE A 173 -4.30 -1.86 -8.65
C ILE A 173 -4.17 -3.35 -8.30
N ASP A 174 -3.36 -4.11 -9.04
CA ASP A 174 -3.17 -5.54 -8.77
C ASP A 174 -2.52 -5.77 -7.39
N VAL A 175 -1.45 -5.03 -7.09
CA VAL A 175 -0.79 -5.08 -5.78
C VAL A 175 -1.78 -4.72 -4.67
N PHE A 176 -2.52 -3.61 -4.81
CA PHE A 176 -3.52 -3.19 -3.81
C PHE A 176 -4.61 -4.26 -3.62
N SER A 177 -5.16 -4.78 -4.72
CA SER A 177 -6.22 -5.78 -4.70
C SER A 177 -5.77 -7.07 -4.03
N ASN A 178 -4.55 -7.53 -4.30
CA ASN A 178 -4.00 -8.73 -3.68
C ASN A 178 -3.78 -8.53 -2.17
N GLN A 179 -3.39 -7.32 -1.73
CA GLN A 179 -3.31 -7.02 -0.30
C GLN A 179 -4.68 -7.01 0.37
N VAL A 180 -5.71 -6.44 -0.27
CA VAL A 180 -7.08 -6.47 0.27
C VAL A 180 -7.60 -7.91 0.34
N LYS A 181 -7.40 -8.72 -0.71
CA LYS A 181 -7.79 -10.14 -0.72
C LYS A 181 -7.13 -10.92 0.42
N ARG A 182 -5.83 -10.69 0.66
CA ARG A 182 -5.07 -11.35 1.75
C ARG A 182 -5.66 -11.05 3.13
N LEU A 183 -6.02 -9.78 3.39
CA LEU A 183 -6.59 -9.36 4.67
C LEU A 183 -8.03 -9.84 4.86
N CYS A 184 -8.76 -10.01 3.76
CA CYS A 184 -10.15 -10.47 3.78
C CYS A 184 -10.30 -11.99 3.90
N HIS A 185 -9.21 -12.77 3.89
CA HIS A 185 -9.26 -14.22 4.07
C HIS A 185 -9.88 -14.59 5.43
N GLN A 186 -10.76 -15.60 5.48
CA GLN A 186 -11.55 -15.93 6.68
C GLN A 186 -10.67 -16.22 7.91
N GLU A 187 -9.53 -16.86 7.71
CA GLU A 187 -8.55 -17.17 8.77
C GLU A 187 -7.75 -15.94 9.22
N LYS A 188 -7.56 -14.95 8.34
CA LYS A 188 -6.77 -13.73 8.60
C LYS A 188 -7.61 -12.57 9.13
N ARG A 189 -8.95 -12.65 9.03
CA ARG A 189 -9.86 -11.58 9.50
C ARG A 189 -9.81 -11.32 11.00
N LYS A 190 -9.44 -12.33 11.79
CA LYS A 190 -9.26 -12.23 13.24
C LYS A 190 -7.81 -11.90 13.64
N ASP A 191 -6.88 -11.87 12.67
CA ASP A 191 -5.49 -11.52 12.94
C ASP A 191 -5.36 -10.01 13.18
N PHE A 192 -4.40 -9.66 14.03
CA PHE A 192 -4.03 -8.27 14.26
C PHE A 192 -3.48 -7.62 12.98
N VAL A 193 -3.99 -6.43 12.65
CA VAL A 193 -3.48 -5.56 11.58
C VAL A 193 -3.04 -4.24 12.18
N SER A 194 -1.81 -3.82 11.88
CA SER A 194 -1.27 -2.56 12.39
C SER A 194 -2.03 -1.33 11.85
N GLU A 195 -2.26 -0.33 12.70
CA GLU A 195 -2.89 0.93 12.31
C GLU A 195 -2.14 1.64 11.16
N ALA A 196 -0.80 1.67 11.22
CA ALA A 196 0.04 2.26 10.16
C ALA A 196 -0.17 1.58 8.79
N TYR A 197 -0.47 0.29 8.81
CA TYR A 197 -0.78 -0.49 7.61
C TYR A 197 -2.14 -0.07 7.02
N LEU A 198 -3.17 0.10 7.86
CA LEU A 198 -4.49 0.58 7.44
C LEU A 198 -4.41 2.01 6.90
N LEU A 199 -3.68 2.90 7.57
CA LEU A 199 -3.42 4.26 7.08
C LEU A 199 -2.74 4.25 5.71
N THR A 200 -1.78 3.34 5.49
CA THR A 200 -1.13 3.18 4.19
C THR A 200 -2.12 2.73 3.12
N LEU A 201 -3.00 1.77 3.40
CA LEU A 201 -4.08 1.40 2.47
C LEU A 201 -5.00 2.58 2.14
N GLY A 202 -5.33 3.41 3.14
CA GLY A 202 -6.07 4.66 2.92
C GLY A 202 -5.34 5.61 1.96
N LYS A 203 -4.02 5.76 2.09
CA LYS A 203 -3.20 6.55 1.15
C LYS A 203 -3.22 5.99 -0.28
N PHE A 204 -3.25 4.67 -0.45
CA PHE A 204 -3.39 4.05 -1.79
C PHE A 204 -4.73 4.40 -2.44
N ILE A 205 -5.83 4.33 -1.68
CA ILE A 205 -7.16 4.73 -2.17
C ILE A 205 -7.14 6.21 -2.57
N ASN A 206 -6.57 7.08 -1.73
CA ASN A 206 -6.42 8.50 -2.05
C ASN A 206 -5.58 8.73 -3.31
N MET A 207 -4.46 8.01 -3.47
CA MET A 207 -3.62 8.07 -4.67
C MET A 207 -4.41 7.69 -5.93
N PHE A 208 -5.21 6.62 -5.89
CA PHE A 208 -6.04 6.24 -7.04
C PHE A 208 -7.07 7.32 -7.38
N ALA A 209 -7.73 7.89 -6.39
CA ALA A 209 -8.68 8.99 -6.59
C ALA A 209 -8.00 10.21 -7.24
N VAL A 210 -6.85 10.66 -6.70
CA VAL A 210 -6.09 11.80 -7.25
C VAL A 210 -5.66 11.55 -8.69
N LEU A 211 -5.12 10.35 -8.99
CA LEU A 211 -4.68 10.01 -10.33
C LEU A 211 -5.83 9.94 -11.32
N ASP A 212 -6.99 9.40 -10.92
CA ASP A 212 -8.14 9.31 -11.80
C ASP A 212 -8.76 10.69 -12.09
N GLU A 213 -8.91 11.51 -11.07
CA GLU A 213 -9.39 12.89 -11.20
C GLU A 213 -8.47 13.73 -12.11
N LEU A 214 -7.15 13.65 -11.90
CA LEU A 214 -6.18 14.35 -12.76
C LEU A 214 -6.23 13.86 -14.22
N LYS A 215 -6.37 12.54 -14.42
CA LYS A 215 -6.54 11.94 -15.76
C LYS A 215 -7.82 12.45 -16.43
N ASN A 216 -8.92 12.55 -15.68
CA ASN A 216 -10.22 12.97 -16.20
C ASN A 216 -10.25 14.47 -16.54
N MET A 217 -9.62 15.31 -15.71
CA MET A 217 -9.53 16.76 -15.96
C MET A 217 -8.62 17.12 -17.14
N LYS A 218 -7.62 16.29 -17.47
CA LYS A 218 -6.60 16.62 -18.47
C LYS A 218 -6.94 16.13 -19.88
N SER A 219 -7.91 16.79 -20.52
CA SER A 219 -8.25 16.56 -21.93
C SER A 219 -7.06 16.70 -22.90
N SER A 220 -6.03 17.49 -22.54
CA SER A 220 -4.78 17.64 -23.30
C SER A 220 -4.05 16.30 -23.51
N VAL A 221 -4.04 15.42 -22.51
CA VAL A 221 -3.40 14.10 -22.60
C VAL A 221 -4.05 13.27 -23.70
N LYS A 222 -5.39 13.24 -23.72
CA LYS A 222 -6.19 12.52 -24.72
C LYS A 222 -5.94 13.06 -26.14
N ASN A 223 -5.91 14.39 -26.27
CA ASN A 223 -5.70 15.07 -27.55
C ASN A 223 -4.29 14.84 -28.13
N ASP A 224 -3.27 14.90 -27.28
CA ASP A 224 -1.88 14.69 -27.68
C ASP A 224 -1.68 13.23 -28.14
N TYR A 225 -2.21 12.27 -27.38
CA TYR A 225 -2.17 10.86 -27.77
C TYR A 225 -2.92 10.58 -29.09
N SER A 226 -4.12 11.16 -29.26
CA SER A 226 -4.89 11.06 -30.52
C SER A 226 -4.13 11.64 -31.72
N THR A 227 -3.42 12.75 -31.52
CA THR A 227 -2.61 13.40 -32.56
C THR A 227 -1.40 12.55 -32.93
N TYR A 228 -0.71 11.98 -31.94
CA TYR A 228 0.36 11.02 -32.16
C TYR A 228 -0.13 9.79 -32.93
N ARG A 229 -1.24 9.18 -32.50
CA ARG A 229 -1.78 7.97 -33.12
C ARG A 229 -2.12 8.19 -34.59
N ARG A 230 -2.74 9.33 -34.93
CA ARG A 230 -3.04 9.70 -36.34
C ARG A 230 -1.77 9.81 -37.18
N ALA A 231 -0.73 10.46 -36.65
CA ALA A 231 0.55 10.63 -37.34
C ALA A 231 1.29 9.29 -37.53
N ALA A 232 1.35 8.48 -36.48
CA ALA A 232 2.03 7.19 -36.49
C ALA A 232 1.35 6.17 -37.43
N GLN A 233 0.00 6.18 -37.49
CA GLN A 233 -0.77 5.38 -38.44
C GLN A 233 -0.50 5.78 -39.89
N PHE A 234 -0.46 7.09 -40.18
CA PHE A 234 -0.17 7.59 -41.51
C PHE A 234 1.23 7.19 -42.00
N LEU A 235 2.23 7.28 -41.13
CA LEU A 235 3.62 6.91 -41.44
C LEU A 235 3.87 5.40 -41.41
N LYS A 236 2.86 4.57 -41.08
CA LYS A 236 2.99 3.11 -40.90
C LYS A 236 4.08 2.70 -39.89
N VAL A 237 4.38 3.57 -38.93
CA VAL A 237 5.40 3.33 -37.90
C VAL A 237 4.96 2.26 -36.89
N MET A 238 3.66 1.97 -36.80
CA MET A 238 3.10 0.94 -35.92
C MET A 238 2.90 -0.38 -36.67
N SER A 239 3.99 -1.09 -36.95
CA SER A 239 3.97 -2.39 -37.65
C SER A 239 3.85 -3.60 -36.72
N ASP A 240 4.15 -3.45 -35.43
CA ASP A 240 4.24 -4.59 -34.51
C ASP A 240 2.93 -4.81 -33.75
N THR A 241 2.43 -6.05 -33.74
CA THR A 241 1.18 -6.48 -33.10
C THR A 241 1.07 -6.05 -31.62
N GLN A 242 2.20 -6.04 -30.91
CA GLN A 242 2.28 -5.62 -29.50
C GLN A 242 2.11 -4.10 -29.35
N SER A 243 2.71 -3.30 -30.25
CA SER A 243 2.56 -1.83 -30.27
C SER A 243 1.13 -1.39 -30.61
N LEU A 244 0.44 -2.17 -31.46
CA LEU A 244 -0.97 -1.96 -31.80
C LEU A 244 -1.89 -2.27 -30.60
N GLN A 245 -1.62 -3.36 -29.89
CA GLN A 245 -2.39 -3.76 -28.71
C GLN A 245 -2.18 -2.80 -27.53
N GLU A 246 -0.94 -2.34 -27.30
CA GLU A 246 -0.65 -1.26 -26.35
C GLU A 246 -1.35 0.04 -26.75
N SER A 247 -1.34 0.39 -28.04
CA SER A 247 -2.01 1.60 -28.52
C SER A 247 -3.54 1.55 -28.31
N GLN A 248 -4.12 0.37 -28.42
CA GLN A 248 -5.54 0.14 -28.15
C GLN A 248 -5.85 0.23 -26.65
N ASN A 249 -4.97 -0.32 -25.80
CA ASN A 249 -5.06 -0.19 -24.34
C ASN A 249 -4.94 1.27 -23.86
N LEU A 250 -4.01 2.07 -24.40
CA LEU A 250 -3.89 3.49 -24.08
C LEU A 250 -5.12 4.31 -24.52
N SER A 251 -5.72 3.95 -25.66
CA SER A 251 -6.96 4.59 -26.12
C SER A 251 -8.11 4.36 -25.14
N ASN A 252 -8.16 3.18 -24.51
CA ASN A 252 -9.17 2.82 -23.52
C ASN A 252 -8.94 3.54 -22.18
N VAL A 253 -7.69 3.69 -21.73
CA VAL A 253 -7.36 4.47 -20.51
C VAL A 253 -7.72 5.95 -20.66
N SER A 254 -7.61 6.47 -21.89
CA SER A 254 -8.10 7.80 -22.28
C SER A 254 -9.62 7.86 -22.48
N GLY A 255 -10.33 6.74 -22.61
CA GLY A 255 -11.67 6.69 -23.20
C GLY A 255 -12.84 6.64 -22.23
N TYR A 256 -12.68 6.06 -21.04
CA TYR A 256 -13.81 5.86 -20.11
C TYR A 256 -13.92 7.00 -19.08
N PRO A 257 -15.01 7.79 -19.10
CA PRO A 257 -15.56 8.31 -17.86
C PRO A 257 -16.17 7.12 -17.09
N GLU A 258 -15.92 7.02 -15.79
CA GLU A 258 -16.61 6.05 -14.95
C GLU A 258 -18.13 6.27 -15.11
N GLN A 259 -18.83 5.27 -15.63
CA GLN A 259 -20.28 5.24 -15.58
C GLN A 259 -20.62 4.89 -14.13
N ASN A 260 -21.09 5.88 -13.38
CA ASN A 260 -21.79 5.70 -12.11
C ASN A 260 -22.93 4.70 -12.26
#